data_AF-A0A953W2R2-F1
#
_entry.id   AF-A0A953W2R2-F1
#
_cell.length_a   1.000
_cell.length_b   1.000
_cell.length_c   1.000
_cell.angle_alpha   90.00
_cell.angle_beta   90.00
_cell.angle_gamma   90.00
#
_symmetry.space_group_name_H-M   'P 1'
#
loop_
_entity.id
_entity.type
_entity.pdbx_description
1 polymer ?
#
loop_
_entity_poly.entity_id
_entity_poly.type
_entity_poly.pdbx_seq_one_letter_code
_entity_poly.pdbx_strand_id
1 'polypeptide(L)'
;MNFTQLLLKAGPTRLFAMLGIAAVVAALLFTLVFRIGGEPKALLFAGVETREMAEITQRLEAADIPYEIREDGGSIYVTRSQVFNARMMLSADGLPSRGSIGYEIFDQPDALGQTQFQQNINRLRALEG
;
A
#
# COMPACT_ATOMS: atom_id res chain seq x y z
N MET A 1 -30.80 21.76 -40.54
CA MET A 1 -31.77 21.74 -39.42
C MET A 1 -31.02 22.11 -38.16
N ASN A 2 -31.22 23.33 -37.66
CA ASN A 2 -30.43 23.87 -36.56
C ASN A 2 -30.88 23.23 -35.24
N PHE A 3 -29.97 22.53 -34.55
CA PHE A 3 -30.21 21.86 -33.27
C PHE A 3 -30.80 22.81 -32.20
N THR A 4 -30.44 24.08 -32.28
CA THR A 4 -30.99 25.17 -31.47
C THR A 4 -32.50 25.36 -31.64
N GLN A 5 -33.06 25.14 -32.83
CA GLN A 5 -34.51 25.27 -33.06
C GLN A 5 -35.32 24.08 -32.52
N LEU A 6 -34.72 22.90 -32.34
CA LEU A 6 -35.37 21.77 -31.67
C LEU A 6 -35.45 21.99 -30.14
N LEU A 7 -34.44 22.64 -29.56
CA LEU A 7 -34.40 23.05 -28.15
C LEU A 7 -35.44 24.13 -27.83
N LEU A 8 -35.59 25.13 -28.70
CA LEU A 8 -36.56 26.22 -28.53
C LEU A 8 -38.03 25.81 -28.77
N LYS A 9 -38.27 24.69 -29.48
CA LYS A 9 -39.62 24.14 -29.74
C LYS A 9 -40.06 23.12 -28.70
N ALA A 10 -39.13 22.66 -27.85
CA ALA A 10 -39.42 21.84 -26.68
C ALA A 10 -39.85 22.78 -25.55
N GLY A 11 -41.12 22.70 -25.13
CA GLY A 11 -41.62 23.52 -24.02
C GLY A 11 -40.77 23.40 -22.75
N PRO A 12 -40.80 24.40 -21.85
CA PRO A 12 -39.88 24.53 -20.72
C PRO A 12 -39.76 23.26 -19.87
N THR A 13 -40.86 22.52 -19.69
CA THR A 13 -40.91 21.24 -18.95
C THR A 13 -39.99 20.15 -19.54
N ARG A 14 -39.89 20.06 -20.87
CA ARG A 14 -39.02 19.08 -21.55
C ARG A 14 -37.55 19.46 -21.41
N LEU A 15 -37.26 20.77 -21.39
CA LEU A 15 -35.91 21.30 -21.19
C LEU A 15 -35.38 20.97 -19.78
N PHE A 16 -36.20 21.21 -18.75
CA PHE A 16 -35.86 20.87 -17.36
C PHE A 16 -35.71 19.36 -17.15
N ALA A 17 -36.57 18.54 -17.78
CA ALA A 17 -36.45 17.09 -17.73
C ALA A 17 -35.13 16.58 -18.37
N MET A 18 -34.74 17.14 -19.52
CA MET A 18 -33.47 16.82 -20.18
C MET A 18 -32.26 17.23 -19.35
N LEU A 19 -32.28 18.41 -18.74
CA LEU A 19 -31.22 18.87 -17.82
C LEU A 19 -31.09 17.98 -16.59
N GLY A 20 -32.22 17.55 -16.00
CA GLY A 20 -32.22 16.63 -14.87
C GLY A 20 -31.58 15.28 -15.22
N ILE A 21 -31.94 14.70 -16.37
CA ILE A 21 -31.34 13.45 -16.85
C ILE A 21 -29.85 13.63 -17.13
N ALA A 22 -29.46 14.72 -17.78
CA ALA A 22 -28.05 15.01 -18.06
C ALA A 22 -27.22 15.16 -16.77
N ALA A 23 -27.77 15.81 -15.74
CA ALA A 23 -27.10 15.93 -14.44
C ALA A 23 -26.93 14.58 -13.74
N VAL A 24 -27.94 13.70 -13.79
CA VAL A 24 -27.85 12.34 -13.23
C VAL A 24 -26.79 11.51 -13.96
N VAL A 25 -26.76 11.57 -15.30
CA VAL A 25 -25.75 10.88 -16.10
C VAL A 25 -24.35 11.41 -15.81
N ALA A 26 -24.18 12.73 -15.70
CA ALA A 26 -22.90 13.35 -15.36
C ALA A 26 -22.41 12.93 -13.96
N ALA A 27 -23.30 12.88 -12.97
CA ALA A 27 -22.98 12.41 -11.61
C ALA A 27 -22.59 10.92 -11.61
N LEU A 28 -23.31 10.09 -12.37
CA LEU A 28 -22.97 8.66 -12.53
C LEU A 28 -21.60 8.49 -13.18
N LEU A 29 -21.30 9.23 -14.25
CA LEU A 29 -20.00 9.16 -14.90
C LEU A 29 -18.88 9.66 -13.99
N PHE A 30 -19.10 10.76 -13.27
CA PHE A 30 -18.15 11.29 -12.30
C PHE A 30 -17.81 10.26 -11.21
N THR A 31 -18.83 9.64 -10.60
CA THR A 31 -18.61 8.59 -9.59
C THR A 31 -17.89 7.37 -10.15
N LEU A 32 -18.21 6.96 -11.39
CA LEU A 32 -17.56 5.82 -12.04
C LEU A 32 -16.07 6.08 -12.32
N VAL A 33 -15.73 7.26 -12.85
CA VAL A 33 -14.34 7.64 -13.14
C VAL A 33 -13.52 7.74 -11.86
N PHE A 34 -14.06 8.36 -10.81
CA PHE A 34 -13.37 8.48 -9.52
C PHE A 34 -13.20 7.14 -8.79
N ARG A 35 -14.06 6.15 -9.05
CA ARG A 35 -13.97 4.81 -8.45
C ARG A 35 -12.98 3.89 -9.16
N ILE A 36 -12.78 4.05 -10.47
CA ILE A 36 -12.02 3.10 -11.31
C ILE A 36 -10.60 3.60 -11.62
N GLY A 37 -10.34 4.91 -11.54
CA GLY A 37 -9.08 5.53 -11.98
C GLY A 37 -7.84 5.31 -11.09
N GLY A 38 -7.80 4.28 -10.25
CA GLY A 38 -6.62 4.02 -9.41
C GLY A 38 -5.48 3.41 -10.23
N GLU A 39 -4.31 4.06 -10.24
CA GLU A 39 -3.09 3.43 -10.76
C GLU A 39 -2.80 2.11 -10.03
N PRO A 40 -2.27 1.09 -10.72
CA PRO A 40 -1.98 -0.20 -10.11
C PRO A 40 -1.02 -0.02 -8.94
N LYS A 41 -1.47 -0.41 -7.75
CA LYS A 41 -0.66 -0.35 -6.53
C LYS A 41 0.32 -1.53 -6.49
N ALA A 42 1.48 -1.30 -5.92
CA ALA A 42 2.54 -2.28 -5.77
C ALA A 42 3.09 -2.24 -4.34
N LEU A 43 3.59 -3.40 -3.89
CA LEU A 43 4.06 -3.59 -2.53
C LEU A 43 5.31 -2.74 -2.26
N LEU A 44 5.22 -1.87 -1.26
CA LEU A 44 6.32 -1.08 -0.76
C LEU A 44 7.08 -1.85 0.33
N PHE A 45 6.39 -2.24 1.40
CA PHE A 45 6.94 -3.07 2.48
C PHE A 45 5.88 -4.07 2.97
N ALA A 46 6.33 -5.21 3.51
CA ALA A 46 5.49 -6.23 4.13
C ALA A 46 6.05 -6.60 5.49
N GLY A 47 5.18 -7.02 6.42
CA GLY A 47 5.60 -7.46 7.75
C GLY A 47 6.16 -6.32 8.62
N VAL A 48 5.73 -5.08 8.36
CA VAL A 48 6.21 -3.93 9.14
C VAL A 48 5.45 -3.87 10.47
N GLU A 49 6.16 -3.65 11.57
CA GLU A 49 5.50 -3.45 12.87
C GLU A 49 4.67 -2.17 12.90
N THR A 50 3.58 -2.18 13.66
CA THR A 50 2.63 -1.05 13.76
C THR A 50 3.29 0.29 14.08
N ARG A 51 4.32 0.32 14.94
CA ARG A 51 5.04 1.55 15.29
C ARG A 51 5.78 2.13 14.08
N GLU A 52 6.42 1.27 13.30
CA GLU A 52 7.24 1.65 12.16
C GLU A 52 6.38 1.95 10.93
N MET A 53 5.24 1.26 10.78
CA MET A 53 4.21 1.62 9.81
C MET A 53 3.76 3.07 9.98
N ALA A 54 3.51 3.52 11.21
CA ALA A 54 3.08 4.90 11.48
C ALA A 54 4.12 5.92 11.01
N GLU A 55 5.41 5.64 11.22
CA GLU A 55 6.50 6.51 10.77
C GLU A 55 6.60 6.53 9.24
N ILE A 56 6.53 5.36 8.60
CA ILE A 56 6.55 5.24 7.13
C ILE A 56 5.37 6.00 6.51
N THR A 57 4.16 5.82 7.03
CA THR A 57 2.97 6.50 6.50
C THR A 57 3.06 8.00 6.68
N GLN A 58 3.58 8.49 7.80
CA GLN A 58 3.80 9.92 8.02
C GLN A 58 4.75 10.53 6.98
N ARG A 59 5.83 9.82 6.63
CA ARG A 59 6.76 10.25 5.57
C ARG A 59 6.12 10.23 4.19
N LEU A 60 5.32 9.20 3.88
CA LEU A 60 4.58 9.12 2.63
C LEU A 60 3.54 10.24 2.49
N GLU A 61 2.80 10.56 3.56
CA GLU A 61 1.89 11.70 3.61
C GLU A 61 2.61 13.03 3.40
N ALA A 62 3.75 13.24 4.08
CA ALA A 62 4.56 14.45 3.93
C ALA A 62 5.09 14.65 2.49
N ALA A 63 5.28 13.55 1.76
CA ALA A 63 5.72 13.54 0.37
C ALA A 63 4.56 13.53 -0.65
N ASP A 64 3.31 13.62 -0.19
CA ASP A 64 2.09 13.54 -1.01
C ASP A 64 2.01 12.24 -1.85
N ILE A 65 2.55 11.14 -1.30
CA ILE A 65 2.55 9.83 -1.94
C ILE A 65 1.33 9.04 -1.46
N PRO A 66 0.35 8.75 -2.34
CA PRO A 66 -0.82 7.97 -1.96
C PRO A 66 -0.43 6.52 -1.63
N TYR A 67 -0.90 6.04 -0.49
CA TYR A 67 -0.62 4.70 0.01
C TYR A 67 -1.88 3.95 0.44
N GLU A 68 -1.77 2.64 0.60
CA GLU A 68 -2.80 1.76 1.12
C GLU A 68 -2.17 0.76 2.08
N ILE A 69 -2.78 0.59 3.25
CA ILE A 69 -2.39 -0.43 4.21
C ILE A 69 -3.35 -1.61 4.04
N ARG A 70 -2.83 -2.83 3.95
CA ARG A 70 -3.65 -4.04 4.01
C ARG A 70 -3.42 -4.78 5.32
N GLU A 71 -4.50 -5.38 5.84
CA GLU A 71 -4.54 -6.05 7.15
C GLU A 71 -3.87 -7.44 7.15
N ASP A 72 -3.30 -7.87 6.03
CA ASP A 72 -2.66 -9.18 5.82
C ASP A 72 -1.27 -9.33 6.47
N GLY A 73 -0.94 -8.48 7.45
CA GLY A 73 0.32 -8.54 8.20
C GLY A 73 1.17 -7.26 8.13
N GLY A 74 0.53 -6.09 8.08
CA GLY A 74 1.26 -4.81 8.09
C GLY A 74 1.98 -4.54 6.76
N SER A 75 1.25 -4.72 5.66
CA SER A 75 1.76 -4.46 4.32
C SER A 75 1.34 -3.06 3.85
N ILE A 76 2.29 -2.35 3.26
CA ILE A 76 2.10 -0.99 2.72
C ILE A 76 2.25 -1.06 1.22
N TYR A 77 1.27 -0.52 0.51
CA TYR A 77 1.25 -0.41 -0.94
C TYR A 77 1.28 1.05 -1.36
N VAL A 78 1.98 1.33 -2.45
CA VAL A 78 1.98 2.65 -3.10
C VAL A 78 1.75 2.47 -4.59
N THR A 79 1.49 3.56 -5.30
CA THR A 79 1.39 3.57 -6.75
C THR A 79 2.64 2.97 -7.40
N ARG A 80 2.48 2.04 -8.37
CA ARG A 80 3.61 1.31 -9.00
C ARG A 80 4.71 2.23 -9.54
N SER A 81 4.35 3.39 -10.08
CA SER A 81 5.27 4.42 -10.59
C SER A 81 6.14 5.04 -9.48
N GLN A 82 5.65 5.06 -8.24
CA GLN A 82 6.28 5.75 -7.12
C GLN A 82 7.06 4.82 -6.17
N VAL A 83 6.92 3.50 -6.30
CA VAL A 83 7.57 2.51 -5.40
C VAL A 83 9.06 2.77 -5.24
N PHE A 84 9.79 2.96 -6.34
CA PHE A 84 11.23 3.14 -6.28
C PHE A 84 11.61 4.44 -5.57
N ASN A 85 10.92 5.53 -5.88
CA ASN A 85 11.13 6.83 -5.25
C ASN A 85 10.82 6.77 -3.75
N ALA A 86 9.66 6.22 -3.38
CA ALA A 86 9.25 6.02 -2.00
C ALA A 86 10.28 5.18 -1.21
N ARG A 87 10.79 4.08 -1.78
CA ARG A 87 11.86 3.28 -1.15
C ARG A 87 13.12 4.10 -0.93
N MET A 88 13.59 4.82 -1.95
CA MET A 88 14.79 5.62 -1.86
C MET A 88 14.67 6.72 -0.80
N MET A 89 13.53 7.42 -0.77
CA MET A 89 13.22 8.44 0.23
C MET A 89 13.22 7.85 1.65
N LEU A 90 12.47 6.77 1.86
CA LEU A 90 12.37 6.13 3.18
C LEU A 90 13.72 5.55 3.63
N SER A 91 14.50 4.98 2.71
CA SER A 91 15.85 4.51 3.01
C SER A 91 16.80 5.64 3.39
N ALA A 92 16.67 6.82 2.78
CA ALA A 92 17.44 8.00 3.17
C ALA A 92 17.09 8.47 4.60
N ASP A 93 15.85 8.22 5.03
CA ASP A 93 15.37 8.46 6.38
C ASP A 93 15.71 7.34 7.38
N GLY A 94 16.37 6.27 6.92
CA GLY A 94 16.71 5.11 7.76
C GLY A 94 15.56 4.13 7.99
N LEU A 95 14.52 4.17 7.15
CA LEU A 95 13.33 3.32 7.23
C LEU A 95 13.29 2.25 6.13
N PRO A 96 12.84 1.02 6.45
CA PRO A 96 12.59 0.52 7.80
C PRO A 96 13.89 0.36 8.60
N SER A 97 13.87 0.81 9.84
CA SER A 97 14.89 0.72 10.88
C SER A 97 15.34 -0.71 11.16
N ARG A 98 14.47 -1.70 10.94
CA ARG A 98 14.82 -3.11 10.91
C ARG A 98 14.70 -3.61 9.48
N GLY A 99 15.85 -3.72 8.84
CA GLY A 99 15.98 -4.27 7.50
C GLY A 99 15.37 -5.66 7.46
N SER A 100 14.32 -5.80 6.65
CA SER A 100 13.80 -7.05 6.09
C SER A 100 13.96 -8.29 6.97
N ILE A 101 12.86 -8.71 7.59
CA ILE A 101 12.58 -10.08 8.05
C ILE A 101 13.37 -11.06 7.17
N GLY A 102 14.48 -11.60 7.67
CA GLY A 102 15.50 -12.22 6.83
C GLY A 102 16.90 -12.25 7.45
N TYR A 103 17.22 -11.31 8.34
CA TYR A 103 18.42 -11.39 9.19
C TYR A 103 18.20 -12.18 10.48
N GLU A 104 16.95 -12.44 10.93
CA GLU A 104 16.73 -13.22 12.16
C GLU A 104 17.22 -14.66 12.04
N ILE A 105 17.28 -15.20 10.82
CA ILE A 105 17.79 -16.55 10.53
C ILE A 105 19.32 -16.61 10.65
N PHE A 106 20.01 -15.47 10.50
CA PHE A 106 21.46 -15.35 10.68
C PHE A 106 21.86 -14.93 12.09
N ASP A 107 20.99 -14.19 12.80
CA ASP A 107 21.18 -13.76 14.19
C ASP A 107 20.76 -14.81 15.23
N GLN A 108 20.11 -15.91 14.81
CA GLN A 108 19.90 -17.09 15.64
C GLN A 108 20.99 -18.14 15.35
N PRO A 109 22.11 -18.14 16.12
CA PRO A 109 23.15 -19.18 15.99
C PRO A 109 22.68 -20.60 16.31
N ASP A 110 21.43 -20.80 16.71
CA ASP A 110 20.95 -22.06 17.30
C ASP A 110 20.25 -23.03 16.34
N ALA A 111 19.90 -22.64 15.11
CA ALA A 111 19.04 -23.49 14.27
C ALA A 111 19.78 -24.44 13.32
N LEU A 112 21.01 -24.12 12.86
CA LEU A 112 21.67 -24.89 11.78
C LEU A 112 23.11 -25.32 12.07
N GLY A 113 23.68 -24.94 13.21
CA GLY A 113 25.13 -25.09 13.48
C GLY A 113 25.54 -25.79 14.78
N GLN A 114 24.63 -26.08 15.72
CA GLN A 114 24.98 -26.86 16.90
C GLN A 114 25.14 -28.34 16.52
N THR A 115 26.34 -28.67 16.04
CA THR A 115 26.76 -30.04 15.74
C THR A 115 26.52 -30.95 16.95
N GLN A 116 26.04 -32.18 16.73
CA GLN A 116 25.84 -33.20 17.78
C GLN A 116 27.08 -33.39 18.69
N PHE A 117 28.26 -32.97 18.22
CA PHE A 117 29.51 -32.94 18.97
C PHE A 117 29.47 -32.01 20.19
N GLN A 118 28.91 -30.81 20.07
CA GLN A 118 28.84 -29.83 21.17
C GLN A 118 27.84 -30.25 22.25
N GLN A 119 26.73 -30.88 21.83
CA GLN A 119 25.78 -31.53 22.75
C GLN A 119 26.42 -32.72 23.47
N ASN A 120 27.28 -33.51 22.80
CA ASN A 120 27.96 -34.65 23.42
C ASN A 120 29.01 -34.22 24.46
N ILE A 121 29.78 -33.16 24.19
CA ILE A 121 30.74 -32.60 25.15
C ILE A 121 30.03 -32.00 26.37
N ASN A 122 28.91 -31.28 26.17
CA ASN A 122 28.11 -30.77 27.29
C ASN A 122 27.48 -31.92 28.08
N ARG A 123 27.03 -33.00 27.42
CA ARG A 123 26.49 -34.18 28.10
C ARG A 123 27.56 -34.89 28.94
N LEU A 124 28.77 -35.08 28.41
CA LEU A 124 29.87 -35.70 29.14
C LEU A 124 30.25 -34.88 30.38
N ARG A 125 30.38 -33.55 30.24
CA ARG A 125 30.65 -32.65 31.38
C ARG A 125 29.55 -32.66 32.44
N ALA A 126 28.28 -32.80 32.03
CA ALA A 126 27.14 -32.89 32.94
C ALA A 126 27.04 -34.24 33.66
N LEU A 127 27.74 -35.27 33.20
CA LEU A 127 27.80 -36.59 33.84
C LEU A 127 29.06 -36.76 34.70
N GLU A 128 30.10 -35.96 34.44
CA GLU A 128 31.35 -35.93 35.21
C GLU A 128 31.35 -34.90 36.35
N GLY A 129 30.30 -34.07 36.45
CA GLY A 129 30.07 -33.10 37.52
C GLY A 129 29.10 -33.60 38.59
#